data_AF-A0A165H3V1-F1
#
_entry.id   AF-A0A165H3V1-F1
#
_cell.length_a   1.000
_cell.length_b   1.000
_cell.length_c   1.000
_cell.angle_alpha   90.00
_cell.angle_beta   90.00
_cell.angle_gamma   90.00
#
_symmetry.space_group_name_H-M   'P 1'
#
loop_
_entity.id
_entity.type
_entity.pdbx_description
1 polymer ?
#
loop_
_entity_poly.entity_id
_entity_poly.type
_entity_poly.pdbx_seq_one_letter_code
_entity_poly.pdbx_strand_id
1 'polypeptide(L)'
;MGTQNRQTISEGVAAFLEQKNLLSPIKGNKRKISPLVIMSPTSTISNQAFSQPSHNTVTSRDFKASCLKIETDEVEIPADLHSQETYEFIGFKTAAEMWHNYSTALAAMDDPYFREHVAIGEVDFLDFALSRITMLGPGPTSSLDDWSGHLDRLGINSTLKEAILMPEFEGIRCTASCEFWVLDAAQAAFEVVEALDETVKDLVIHMQEMDETSDHSAENEAAEQRSSAPISAEDVVAPEVAPSDTTLWRAEHGYRCKLLCNKETRRLELGKIATVEGDFGGLIAFSYFTPQKETADLYAAWGKHKVPLDDLRIVQVDIPESLARILSVKYLWSGSQEQSLWNEWREVALLSRRRKGFLDELEHIHDKDLIIGHVASGLNIEFLRMNDPTEIKDKQVLKVEIDGQERKAIQWGFHHRSFAKVEDATEGKFWVHRVGALKAPKQAQH
;
A
#
# COMPACT_ATOMS: atom_id res chain seq x y z
N MET A 1 -1.72 25.30 20.02
CA MET A 1 -2.14 26.14 18.87
C MET A 1 -3.45 25.55 18.41
N GLY A 2 -4.48 26.34 18.10
CA GLY A 2 -5.71 25.74 17.58
C GLY A 2 -5.40 25.03 16.27
N THR A 3 -5.57 23.71 16.23
CA THR A 3 -5.54 22.93 14.99
C THR A 3 -6.63 23.49 14.09
N GLN A 4 -6.24 24.32 13.11
CA GLN A 4 -7.18 24.81 12.12
C GLN A 4 -7.80 23.60 11.42
N ASN A 5 -9.13 23.56 11.39
CA ASN A 5 -9.85 22.48 10.79
C ASN A 5 -9.57 22.48 9.28
N ARG A 6 -8.65 21.61 8.85
CA ARG A 6 -8.18 21.52 7.47
C ARG A 6 -9.23 20.77 6.67
N GLN A 7 -9.83 21.42 5.68
CA GLN A 7 -10.72 20.73 4.73
C GLN A 7 -9.97 19.62 3.99
N THR A 8 -10.64 18.50 3.75
CA THR A 8 -10.12 17.35 3.00
C THR A 8 -9.82 17.69 1.53
N ILE A 9 -10.59 18.61 0.96
CA ILE A 9 -10.38 19.20 -0.36
C ILE A 9 -10.62 20.70 -0.22
N SER A 10 -9.65 21.51 -0.63
CA SER A 10 -9.69 22.96 -0.55
C SER A 10 -10.82 23.57 -1.39
N GLU A 11 -11.45 24.65 -0.92
CA GLU A 11 -12.68 25.22 -1.51
C GLU A 11 -12.60 25.49 -3.02
N GLY A 12 -11.47 26.03 -3.50
CA GLY A 12 -11.28 26.31 -4.94
C GLY A 12 -11.24 25.05 -5.80
N VAL A 13 -10.62 23.98 -5.28
CA VAL A 13 -10.55 22.66 -5.94
C VAL A 13 -11.92 21.98 -5.91
N ALA A 14 -12.61 22.05 -4.77
CA ALA A 14 -13.95 21.52 -4.59
C ALA A 14 -14.96 22.19 -5.54
N ALA A 15 -14.93 23.51 -5.68
CA ALA A 15 -15.81 24.26 -6.58
C ALA A 15 -15.60 23.88 -8.06
N PHE A 16 -14.35 23.67 -8.49
CA PHE A 16 -14.06 23.20 -9.85
C PHE A 16 -14.60 21.79 -10.11
N LEU A 17 -14.41 20.86 -9.17
CA LEU A 17 -14.95 19.51 -9.31
C LEU A 17 -16.49 19.48 -9.27
N GLU A 18 -17.13 20.28 -8.42
CA GLU A 18 -18.59 20.44 -8.40
C GLU A 18 -19.11 20.91 -9.77
N GLN A 19 -18.47 21.91 -10.39
CA GLN A 19 -18.83 22.39 -11.73
C GLN A 19 -18.73 21.29 -12.81
N LYS A 20 -17.74 20.39 -12.69
CA LYS A 20 -17.54 19.25 -13.61
C LYS A 20 -18.38 18.01 -13.21
N ASN A 21 -19.24 18.08 -12.19
CA ASN A 21 -20.01 16.95 -11.60
C ASN A 21 -19.15 15.78 -11.10
N LEU A 22 -17.93 16.07 -10.65
CA LEU A 22 -16.96 15.10 -10.14
C LEU A 22 -16.92 15.02 -8.60
N LEU A 23 -17.55 15.99 -7.92
CA LEU A 23 -17.70 16.08 -6.48
C LEU A 23 -19.09 16.60 -6.14
N SER A 24 -19.76 16.04 -5.13
CA SER A 24 -21.03 16.57 -4.64
C SER A 24 -20.82 17.67 -3.60
N PRO A 25 -21.79 18.60 -3.43
CA PRO A 25 -21.80 19.54 -2.31
C PRO A 25 -21.76 18.84 -0.94
N ILE A 26 -21.32 19.56 0.10
CA ILE A 26 -21.31 19.05 1.47
C ILE A 26 -22.74 18.75 1.94
N LYS A 27 -22.96 17.53 2.44
CA LYS A 27 -24.21 17.12 3.08
C LYS A 27 -23.88 16.34 4.36
N GLY A 28 -24.14 16.97 5.52
CA GLY A 28 -23.84 16.37 6.83
C GLY A 28 -22.35 16.07 7.00
N ASN A 29 -21.50 17.09 6.79
CA ASN A 29 -20.03 17.04 6.90
C ASN A 29 -19.34 16.01 5.97
N LYS A 30 -20.06 15.42 5.02
CA LYS A 30 -19.51 14.53 4.00
C LYS A 30 -19.72 15.10 2.60
N ARG A 31 -18.86 14.71 1.67
CA ARG A 31 -19.00 14.93 0.23
C ARG A 31 -18.92 13.58 -0.47
N LYS A 32 -19.54 13.45 -1.63
CA LYS A 32 -19.33 12.30 -2.50
C LYS A 32 -18.33 12.64 -3.59
N ILE A 33 -17.33 11.80 -3.78
CA ILE A 33 -16.32 11.94 -4.84
C ILE A 33 -16.57 10.89 -5.93
N SER A 34 -16.51 11.33 -7.18
CA SER A 34 -16.58 10.42 -8.33
C SER A 34 -15.29 9.59 -8.40
N PRO A 35 -15.37 8.27 -8.66
CA PRO A 35 -14.19 7.44 -8.90
C PRO A 35 -13.26 7.99 -9.98
N LEU A 36 -13.80 8.72 -10.97
CA LEU A 36 -13.05 9.33 -12.07
C LEU A 36 -12.01 10.37 -11.59
N VAL A 37 -12.18 10.94 -10.39
CA VAL A 37 -11.20 11.85 -9.80
C VAL A 37 -9.96 11.10 -9.32
N ILE A 38 -10.16 9.90 -8.79
CA ILE A 38 -9.14 9.09 -8.12
C ILE A 38 -8.47 8.16 -9.14
N MET A 39 -9.28 7.59 -10.03
CA MET A 39 -8.85 6.96 -11.27
C MET A 39 -8.48 8.05 -12.30
N SER A 40 -7.42 8.82 -12.02
CA SER A 40 -6.91 9.87 -12.92
C SER A 40 -6.81 9.29 -14.34
N PRO A 41 -7.21 10.04 -15.39
CA PRO A 41 -7.51 9.48 -16.70
C PRO A 41 -6.34 8.66 -17.24
N THR A 42 -6.55 7.35 -17.35
CA THR A 42 -5.60 6.41 -17.94
C THR A 42 -5.55 6.62 -19.44
N SER A 43 -4.72 7.60 -19.83
CA SER A 43 -3.99 7.68 -21.10
C SER A 43 -4.82 7.26 -22.32
N THR A 44 -5.95 7.93 -22.53
CA THR A 44 -6.73 7.85 -23.78
C THR A 44 -6.83 9.22 -24.46
N ILE A 45 -5.98 10.15 -24.04
CA ILE A 45 -5.91 11.54 -24.51
C ILE A 45 -4.71 11.71 -25.44
N SER A 46 -4.91 12.50 -26.49
CA SER A 46 -3.98 12.69 -27.60
C SER A 46 -2.63 13.26 -27.18
N ASN A 47 -1.54 12.71 -27.71
CA ASN A 47 -0.19 13.25 -27.50
C ASN A 47 0.09 14.39 -28.50
N GLN A 48 0.07 15.64 -28.03
CA GLN A 48 0.75 16.75 -28.70
C GLN A 48 1.70 17.49 -27.75
N ALA A 49 2.99 17.28 -27.98
CA ALA A 49 4.10 18.21 -27.74
C ALA A 49 4.09 19.08 -26.46
N PHE A 50 4.28 18.46 -25.29
CA PHE A 50 5.02 19.08 -24.20
C PHE A 50 6.31 18.31 -23.87
N SER A 51 7.38 19.05 -23.61
CA SER A 51 8.75 18.54 -23.58
C SER A 51 9.12 17.89 -22.24
N GLN A 52 9.72 16.70 -22.35
CA GLN A 52 10.25 15.81 -21.28
C GLN A 52 9.20 14.94 -20.53
N PRO A 53 8.97 13.70 -21.00
CA PRO A 53 8.25 12.68 -20.24
C PRO A 53 9.00 12.26 -18.97
N SER A 54 8.26 11.98 -17.89
CA SER A 54 8.77 11.22 -16.75
C SER A 54 8.83 9.73 -17.09
N HIS A 55 9.90 9.31 -17.76
CA HIS A 55 10.12 8.01 -18.41
C HIS A 55 9.91 6.71 -17.58
N ASN A 56 9.49 6.79 -16.32
CA ASN A 56 9.38 5.65 -15.39
C ASN A 56 7.93 5.33 -14.96
N THR A 57 6.92 6.01 -15.51
CA THR A 57 5.50 5.71 -15.26
C THR A 57 4.89 5.01 -16.48
N VAL A 58 4.68 3.70 -16.38
CA VAL A 58 4.07 2.88 -17.43
C VAL A 58 2.54 2.94 -17.32
N THR A 59 1.85 3.22 -18.42
CA THR A 59 0.38 3.32 -18.41
C THR A 59 -0.27 1.93 -18.33
N SER A 60 -1.48 1.81 -17.79
CA SER A 60 -2.05 0.50 -17.41
C SER A 60 -2.59 -0.34 -18.59
N ARG A 61 -2.20 -0.06 -19.84
CA ARG A 61 -2.70 -0.77 -21.02
C ARG A 61 -2.10 -2.16 -21.16
N ASP A 62 -0.80 -2.31 -20.88
CA ASP A 62 -0.11 -3.60 -20.90
C ASP A 62 -0.13 -4.32 -19.55
N PHE A 63 -0.21 -3.57 -18.44
CA PHE A 63 -0.34 -4.15 -17.10
C PHE A 63 -1.77 -4.70 -16.87
N LYS A 64 -1.99 -5.95 -17.29
CA LYS A 64 -3.13 -6.74 -16.83
C LYS A 64 -2.87 -7.16 -15.38
N ALA A 65 -3.37 -6.38 -14.44
CA ALA A 65 -3.64 -6.86 -13.09
C ALA A 65 -4.57 -8.06 -13.20
N SER A 66 -4.17 -9.20 -12.63
CA SER A 66 -4.85 -10.49 -12.86
C SER A 66 -6.30 -10.52 -12.32
N CYS A 67 -6.61 -9.59 -11.40
CA CYS A 67 -7.71 -9.74 -10.44
C CYS A 67 -8.75 -8.59 -10.42
N LEU A 68 -8.59 -7.45 -11.13
CA LEU A 68 -9.27 -6.18 -10.74
C LEU A 68 -9.92 -5.38 -11.91
N LYS A 69 -11.26 -5.20 -11.90
CA LYS A 69 -12.07 -4.17 -12.64
C LYS A 69 -13.47 -3.89 -11.99
N ILE A 70 -13.61 -2.85 -11.16
CA ILE A 70 -14.84 -2.45 -10.44
C ILE A 70 -15.24 -1.08 -10.93
N GLU A 71 -16.50 -0.95 -11.35
CA GLU A 71 -17.18 0.33 -11.34
C GLU A 71 -17.52 0.61 -9.87
N THR A 72 -16.70 1.44 -9.23
CA THR A 72 -16.98 1.88 -7.86
C THR A 72 -18.13 2.86 -7.95
N ASP A 73 -19.09 2.79 -7.03
CA ASP A 73 -20.03 3.88 -6.87
C ASP A 73 -19.32 5.15 -6.35
N GLU A 74 -20.01 6.28 -6.36
CA GLU A 74 -19.57 7.49 -5.66
C GLU A 74 -19.21 7.16 -4.21
N VAL A 75 -18.04 7.60 -3.74
CA VAL A 75 -17.59 7.30 -2.37
C VAL A 75 -17.75 8.52 -1.48
N GLU A 76 -18.25 8.31 -0.27
CA GLU A 76 -18.35 9.37 0.74
C GLU A 76 -16.98 9.62 1.40
N ILE A 77 -16.52 10.87 1.35
CA ILE A 77 -15.33 11.37 2.04
C ILE A 77 -15.73 12.40 3.10
N PRO A 78 -14.98 12.55 4.20
CA PRO A 78 -15.21 13.62 5.16
C PRO A 78 -14.91 14.98 4.52
N ALA A 79 -15.66 16.02 4.88
CA ALA A 79 -15.40 17.40 4.41
C ALA A 79 -14.16 18.01 5.09
N ASP A 80 -13.92 17.62 6.34
CA ASP A 80 -12.84 18.07 7.21
C ASP A 80 -11.92 16.90 7.55
N LEU A 81 -10.60 17.11 7.55
CA LEU A 81 -9.61 16.05 7.77
C LEU A 81 -9.69 15.49 9.21
N HIS A 82 -9.91 16.34 10.21
CA HIS A 82 -10.03 15.93 11.61
C HIS A 82 -11.47 16.08 12.08
N SER A 83 -12.29 15.05 11.89
CA SER A 83 -13.70 15.06 12.29
C SER A 83 -14.21 13.66 12.70
N GLN A 84 -15.46 13.59 13.17
CA GLN A 84 -16.15 12.32 13.37
C GLN A 84 -16.22 11.51 12.07
N GLU A 85 -16.54 12.18 10.97
CA GLU A 85 -16.71 11.57 9.66
C GLU A 85 -15.41 10.95 9.13
N THR A 86 -14.23 11.48 9.52
CA THR A 86 -12.94 10.81 9.26
C THR A 86 -12.81 9.51 10.04
N TYR A 87 -13.20 9.46 11.33
CA TYR A 87 -13.23 8.19 12.07
C TYR A 87 -14.21 7.17 11.45
N GLU A 88 -15.36 7.63 10.91
CA GLU A 88 -16.27 6.76 10.16
C GLU A 88 -15.62 6.22 8.87
N PHE A 89 -14.92 7.09 8.13
CA PHE A 89 -14.25 6.78 6.87
C PHE A 89 -13.12 5.75 7.06
N ILE A 90 -12.24 5.95 8.05
CA ILE A 90 -11.10 5.04 8.30
C ILE A 90 -11.51 3.70 8.95
N GLY A 91 -12.81 3.49 9.19
CA GLY A 91 -13.37 2.16 9.49
C GLY A 91 -14.17 2.04 10.79
N PHE A 92 -14.35 3.09 11.60
CA PHE A 92 -14.96 2.94 12.93
C PHE A 92 -16.48 3.21 12.95
N LYS A 93 -17.26 2.26 13.47
CA LYS A 93 -18.68 2.48 13.84
C LYS A 93 -18.84 3.23 15.17
N THR A 94 -17.78 3.31 15.98
CA THR A 94 -17.73 4.06 17.26
C THR A 94 -17.22 5.50 17.09
N ALA A 95 -17.21 6.01 15.85
CA ALA A 95 -16.63 7.30 15.49
C ALA A 95 -17.10 8.49 16.35
N ALA A 96 -18.41 8.59 16.66
CA ALA A 96 -18.95 9.66 17.48
C ALA A 96 -18.38 9.68 18.91
N GLU A 97 -18.19 8.49 19.50
CA GLU A 97 -17.57 8.33 20.83
C GLU A 97 -16.07 8.70 20.77
N MET A 98 -15.37 8.24 19.73
CA MET A 98 -13.95 8.53 19.52
C MET A 98 -13.69 10.02 19.30
N TRP A 99 -14.54 10.69 18.50
CA TRP A 99 -14.49 12.13 18.27
C TRP A 99 -14.79 12.93 19.55
N HIS A 100 -15.78 12.51 20.34
CA HIS A 100 -16.07 13.14 21.62
C HIS A 100 -14.87 13.03 22.59
N ASN A 101 -14.25 11.85 22.68
CA ASN A 101 -13.10 11.62 23.55
C ASN A 101 -11.86 12.41 23.07
N TYR A 102 -11.58 12.43 21.76
CA TYR A 102 -10.48 13.20 21.16
C TYR A 102 -10.65 14.71 21.38
N SER A 103 -11.82 15.27 21.05
CA SER A 103 -12.11 16.70 21.24
C SER A 103 -12.10 17.12 22.72
N THR A 104 -12.53 16.23 23.63
CA THR A 104 -12.42 16.46 25.09
C THR A 104 -10.97 16.46 25.54
N ALA A 105 -10.14 15.53 25.04
CA ALA A 105 -8.70 15.50 25.35
C ALA A 105 -7.99 16.76 24.83
N LEU A 106 -8.28 17.18 23.60
CA LEU A 106 -7.74 18.40 23.00
C LEU A 106 -8.15 19.66 23.79
N ALA A 107 -9.42 19.77 24.19
CA ALA A 107 -9.89 20.87 25.03
C ALA A 107 -9.21 20.91 26.42
N ALA A 108 -8.86 19.75 26.98
CA ALA A 108 -8.10 19.67 28.23
C ALA A 108 -6.62 20.10 28.05
N MET A 109 -6.05 19.99 26.86
CA MET A 109 -4.68 20.45 26.56
C MET A 109 -4.54 21.97 26.44
N ASP A 110 -5.63 22.67 26.11
CA ASP A 110 -5.67 24.14 26.13
C ASP A 110 -5.78 24.72 27.56
N ASP A 111 -6.02 23.88 28.59
CA ASP A 111 -5.93 24.30 29.99
C ASP A 111 -4.45 24.57 30.38
N PRO A 112 -4.09 25.79 30.83
CA PRO A 112 -2.73 26.13 31.23
C PRO A 112 -2.15 25.19 32.30
N TYR A 113 -2.97 24.67 33.21
CA TYR A 113 -2.54 23.77 34.27
C TYR A 113 -2.07 22.43 33.70
N PHE A 114 -2.86 21.82 32.81
CA PHE A 114 -2.48 20.56 32.16
C PHE A 114 -1.21 20.71 31.32
N ARG A 115 -1.11 21.82 30.58
CA ARG A 115 0.05 22.11 29.73
C ARG A 115 1.37 22.29 30.48
N GLU A 116 1.32 22.79 31.73
CA GLU A 116 2.50 22.94 32.58
C GLU A 116 2.84 21.66 33.37
N HIS A 117 1.84 20.85 33.75
CA HIS A 117 2.02 19.74 34.70
C HIS A 117 2.00 18.34 34.08
N VAL A 118 1.50 18.17 32.85
CA VAL A 118 1.43 16.87 32.19
C VAL A 118 2.16 16.92 30.85
N ALA A 119 3.32 16.27 30.79
CA ALA A 119 4.10 16.09 29.58
C ALA A 119 3.47 15.03 28.65
N ILE A 120 2.20 15.23 28.27
CA ILE A 120 1.62 14.54 27.12
C ILE A 120 2.21 15.22 25.88
N GLY A 121 2.72 14.42 24.93
CA GLY A 121 3.04 14.94 23.61
C GLY A 121 1.80 15.50 22.92
N GLU A 122 1.98 16.19 21.80
CA GLU A 122 0.84 16.59 20.95
C GLU A 122 0.07 15.32 20.57
N VAL A 123 -1.23 15.27 20.91
CA VAL A 123 -2.07 14.10 20.60
C VAL A 123 -2.49 14.21 19.15
N ASP A 124 -1.79 13.47 18.31
CA ASP A 124 -2.15 13.28 16.92
C ASP A 124 -3.54 12.62 16.79
N PHE A 125 -4.27 13.03 15.76
CA PHE A 125 -5.65 12.59 15.52
C PHE A 125 -5.74 11.08 15.25
N LEU A 126 -4.77 10.54 14.48
CA LEU A 126 -4.75 9.14 14.12
C LEU A 126 -4.17 8.31 15.26
N ASP A 127 -3.07 8.72 15.90
CA ASP A 127 -2.50 8.03 17.06
C ASP A 127 -3.54 7.83 18.17
N PHE A 128 -4.45 8.79 18.38
CA PHE A 128 -5.55 8.64 19.32
C PHE A 128 -6.45 7.43 18.98
N ALA A 129 -6.82 7.25 17.71
CA ALA A 129 -7.59 6.09 17.25
C ALA A 129 -6.78 4.78 17.30
N LEU A 130 -5.51 4.80 16.87
CA LEU A 130 -4.63 3.63 16.90
C LEU A 130 -4.41 3.14 18.35
N SER A 131 -4.26 4.06 19.30
CA SER A 131 -4.12 3.73 20.73
C SER A 131 -5.30 2.91 21.26
N ARG A 132 -6.54 3.25 20.86
CA ARG A 132 -7.77 2.53 21.27
C ARG A 132 -7.74 1.06 20.86
N ILE A 133 -7.21 0.76 19.67
CA ILE A 133 -7.05 -0.62 19.20
C ILE A 133 -6.04 -1.36 20.09
N THR A 134 -4.88 -0.76 20.35
CA THR A 134 -3.83 -1.38 21.18
C THR A 134 -4.24 -1.61 22.63
N MET A 135 -5.12 -0.77 23.19
CA MET A 135 -5.61 -0.88 24.57
C MET A 135 -6.54 -2.07 24.83
N LEU A 136 -7.16 -2.65 23.79
CA LEU A 136 -8.08 -3.78 23.93
C LEU A 136 -7.38 -5.14 24.10
N GLY A 137 -6.04 -5.15 24.11
CA GLY A 137 -5.21 -6.33 24.30
C GLY A 137 -5.07 -7.19 23.05
N PRO A 138 -4.40 -8.36 23.15
CA PRO A 138 -4.18 -9.25 22.01
C PRO A 138 -5.48 -9.96 21.61
N GLY A 139 -5.93 -9.71 20.40
CA GLY A 139 -7.14 -10.27 19.82
C GLY A 139 -6.92 -11.53 19.00
N PRO A 140 -7.88 -11.83 18.11
CA PRO A 140 -7.86 -13.03 17.30
C PRO A 140 -6.79 -12.90 16.23
N THR A 141 -6.28 -14.05 15.88
CA THR A 141 -5.18 -14.18 14.95
C THR A 141 -5.45 -15.39 14.07
N SER A 142 -5.91 -16.53 14.61
CA SER A 142 -6.16 -17.73 13.83
C SER A 142 -7.41 -17.58 12.98
N SER A 143 -7.48 -18.24 11.83
CA SER A 143 -8.75 -18.34 11.10
C SER A 143 -9.81 -19.14 11.87
N LEU A 144 -9.42 -19.87 12.91
CA LEU A 144 -10.31 -20.51 13.89
C LEU A 144 -10.76 -19.58 15.04
N ASP A 145 -10.14 -18.40 15.21
CA ASP A 145 -10.51 -17.44 16.26
C ASP A 145 -11.73 -16.59 15.82
N ASP A 146 -12.45 -16.02 16.79
CA ASP A 146 -13.56 -15.09 16.56
C ASP A 146 -13.08 -13.69 16.08
N TRP A 147 -12.62 -13.61 14.82
CA TRP A 147 -12.29 -12.35 14.16
C TRP A 147 -13.50 -11.42 14.07
N SER A 148 -14.67 -11.96 13.73
CA SER A 148 -15.90 -11.18 13.54
C SER A 148 -16.32 -10.45 14.82
N GLY A 149 -16.44 -11.17 15.94
CA GLY A 149 -16.82 -10.59 17.22
C GLY A 149 -15.73 -9.74 17.85
N HIS A 150 -14.45 -9.95 17.53
CA HIS A 150 -13.40 -9.00 17.94
C HIS A 150 -13.45 -7.70 17.14
N LEU A 151 -13.60 -7.75 15.81
CA LEU A 151 -13.82 -6.54 14.99
C LEU A 151 -15.04 -5.76 15.48
N ASP A 152 -16.08 -6.46 15.96
CA ASP A 152 -17.22 -5.80 16.60
C ASP A 152 -16.86 -5.09 17.92
N ARG A 153 -15.98 -5.68 18.75
CA ARG A 153 -15.49 -5.11 20.02
C ARG A 153 -14.53 -3.93 19.81
N LEU A 154 -13.69 -3.99 18.77
CA LEU A 154 -12.84 -2.86 18.33
C LEU A 154 -13.66 -1.65 17.85
N GLY A 155 -14.94 -1.85 17.53
CA GLY A 155 -15.78 -0.79 16.98
C GLY A 155 -15.60 -0.61 15.47
N ILE A 156 -15.27 -1.66 14.72
CA ILE A 156 -15.12 -1.60 13.26
C ILE A 156 -16.47 -1.71 12.55
N ASN A 157 -16.63 -0.94 11.47
CA ASN A 157 -17.83 -0.90 10.62
C ASN A 157 -17.95 -2.16 9.75
N SER A 158 -19.13 -2.39 9.16
CA SER A 158 -19.39 -3.60 8.36
C SER A 158 -18.50 -3.67 7.11
N THR A 159 -18.27 -2.56 6.42
CA THR A 159 -17.49 -2.53 5.17
C THR A 159 -16.04 -2.97 5.37
N LEU A 160 -15.31 -2.38 6.33
CA LEU A 160 -13.93 -2.79 6.62
C LEU A 160 -13.87 -4.19 7.23
N LYS A 161 -14.86 -4.55 8.06
CA LYS A 161 -14.98 -5.91 8.62
C LYS A 161 -15.18 -6.97 7.54
N GLU A 162 -16.06 -6.72 6.57
CA GLU A 162 -16.30 -7.62 5.43
C GLU A 162 -15.04 -7.76 4.59
N ALA A 163 -14.37 -6.64 4.25
CA ALA A 163 -13.09 -6.65 3.56
C ALA A 163 -12.02 -7.47 4.29
N ILE A 164 -11.85 -7.26 5.60
CA ILE A 164 -10.90 -8.02 6.44
C ILE A 164 -11.30 -9.51 6.58
N LEU A 165 -12.54 -9.91 6.32
CA LEU A 165 -13.00 -11.30 6.48
C LEU A 165 -13.17 -12.07 5.14
N MET A 166 -12.80 -11.47 4.01
CA MET A 166 -12.86 -12.08 2.68
C MET A 166 -12.05 -13.40 2.62
N PRO A 167 -12.68 -14.57 2.36
CA PRO A 167 -12.01 -15.87 2.39
C PRO A 167 -10.83 -16.02 1.42
N GLU A 168 -10.90 -15.41 0.23
CA GLU A 168 -9.84 -15.45 -0.79
C GLU A 168 -8.52 -14.84 -0.31
N PHE A 169 -8.56 -14.01 0.74
CA PHE A 169 -7.39 -13.39 1.34
C PHE A 169 -7.01 -13.99 2.71
N GLU A 170 -7.59 -15.13 3.12
CA GLU A 170 -7.24 -15.80 4.39
C GLU A 170 -5.72 -15.98 4.54
N GLY A 171 -5.02 -16.35 3.47
CA GLY A 171 -3.56 -16.50 3.47
C GLY A 171 -2.81 -15.22 3.85
N ILE A 172 -3.24 -14.06 3.35
CA ILE A 172 -2.67 -12.74 3.71
C ILE A 172 -3.13 -12.30 5.09
N ARG A 173 -4.43 -12.38 5.37
CA ARG A 173 -5.04 -12.05 6.66
C ARG A 173 -4.34 -12.77 7.82
N CYS A 174 -4.03 -14.05 7.65
CA CYS A 174 -3.30 -14.83 8.63
C CYS A 174 -1.83 -14.43 8.79
N THR A 175 -1.23 -13.65 7.88
CA THR A 175 0.16 -13.16 8.01
C THR A 175 0.32 -12.01 9.02
N ALA A 176 -0.72 -11.59 9.74
CA ALA A 176 -0.59 -10.66 10.87
C ALA A 176 -1.73 -10.85 11.89
N SER A 177 -1.83 -9.99 12.91
CA SER A 177 -2.97 -9.99 13.85
C SER A 177 -4.17 -9.19 13.32
N CYS A 178 -5.33 -9.34 13.95
CA CYS A 178 -6.50 -8.55 13.63
C CYS A 178 -6.25 -7.05 13.85
N GLU A 179 -5.60 -6.68 14.95
CA GLU A 179 -5.21 -5.29 15.24
C GLU A 179 -4.30 -4.74 14.14
N PHE A 180 -3.27 -5.49 13.73
CA PHE A 180 -2.34 -5.06 12.69
C PHE A 180 -3.09 -4.68 11.41
N TRP A 181 -4.01 -5.51 10.92
CA TRP A 181 -4.75 -5.21 9.69
C TRP A 181 -5.75 -4.07 9.84
N VAL A 182 -6.31 -3.86 11.04
CA VAL A 182 -7.17 -2.71 11.33
C VAL A 182 -6.35 -1.43 11.40
N LEU A 183 -5.20 -1.44 12.08
CA LEU A 183 -4.27 -0.31 12.16
C LEU A 183 -3.76 0.07 10.76
N ASP A 184 -3.30 -0.92 9.98
CA ASP A 184 -2.82 -0.76 8.60
C ASP A 184 -3.92 -0.22 7.66
N ALA A 185 -5.16 -0.71 7.78
CA ALA A 185 -6.29 -0.18 7.01
C ALA A 185 -6.66 1.25 7.42
N ALA A 186 -6.71 1.55 8.72
CA ALA A 186 -7.06 2.88 9.22
C ALA A 186 -5.98 3.92 8.86
N GLN A 187 -4.69 3.54 8.96
CA GLN A 187 -3.56 4.35 8.52
C GLN A 187 -3.64 4.64 7.02
N ALA A 188 -3.75 3.61 6.19
CA ALA A 188 -3.81 3.79 4.74
C ALA A 188 -5.06 4.61 4.32
N ALA A 189 -6.21 4.44 4.98
CA ALA A 189 -7.39 5.24 4.74
C ALA A 189 -7.20 6.71 5.12
N PHE A 190 -6.56 7.00 6.26
CA PHE A 190 -6.26 8.38 6.67
C PHE A 190 -5.26 9.04 5.72
N GLU A 191 -4.16 8.35 5.38
CA GLU A 191 -3.13 8.85 4.46
C GLU A 191 -3.69 9.13 3.05
N VAL A 192 -4.68 8.36 2.60
CA VAL A 192 -5.44 8.63 1.35
C VAL A 192 -6.28 9.90 1.46
N VAL A 193 -6.96 10.15 2.59
CA VAL A 193 -7.76 11.38 2.81
C VAL A 193 -6.85 12.61 2.91
N GLU A 194 -5.72 12.51 3.62
CA GLU A 194 -4.74 13.59 3.75
C GLU A 194 -4.09 13.96 2.41
N ALA A 195 -3.77 12.95 1.59
CA ALA A 195 -3.19 13.14 0.26
C ALA A 195 -4.21 13.53 -0.82
N LEU A 196 -5.52 13.58 -0.50
CA LEU A 196 -6.57 13.76 -1.49
C LEU A 196 -6.53 15.16 -2.12
N ASP A 197 -6.48 16.24 -1.32
CA ASP A 197 -6.43 17.62 -1.82
C ASP A 197 -5.33 17.82 -2.88
N GLU A 198 -4.10 17.36 -2.61
CA GLU A 198 -2.98 17.45 -3.56
C GLU A 198 -3.18 16.56 -4.80
N THR A 199 -3.72 15.35 -4.62
CA THR A 199 -4.00 14.44 -5.74
C THR A 199 -5.10 15.00 -6.66
N VAL A 200 -6.06 15.74 -6.11
CA VAL A 200 -7.09 16.43 -6.88
C VAL A 200 -6.55 17.71 -7.52
N LYS A 201 -5.68 18.48 -6.86
CA LYS A 201 -4.99 19.64 -7.48
C LYS A 201 -4.21 19.22 -8.72
N ASP A 202 -3.42 18.14 -8.63
CA ASP A 202 -2.69 17.55 -9.76
C ASP A 202 -3.64 17.26 -10.94
N LEU A 203 -4.85 16.74 -10.67
CA LEU A 203 -5.87 16.48 -11.69
C LEU A 203 -6.49 17.77 -12.27
N VAL A 204 -6.83 18.75 -11.42
CA VAL A 204 -7.49 20.00 -11.85
C VAL A 204 -6.56 20.79 -12.78
N ILE A 205 -5.27 20.87 -12.47
CA ILE A 205 -4.26 21.51 -13.33
C ILE A 205 -4.25 20.83 -14.70
N HIS A 206 -4.14 19.51 -14.74
CA HIS A 206 -4.15 18.74 -16.00
C HIS A 206 -5.47 18.91 -16.79
N MET A 207 -6.62 19.03 -16.11
CA MET A 207 -7.90 19.30 -16.78
C MET A 207 -7.96 20.71 -17.38
N GLN A 208 -7.34 21.71 -16.73
CA GLN A 208 -7.28 23.08 -17.23
C GLN A 208 -6.34 23.19 -18.45
N GLU A 209 -5.15 22.58 -18.39
CA GLU A 209 -4.21 22.52 -19.52
C GLU A 209 -4.82 21.84 -20.77
N MET A 210 -5.69 20.84 -20.56
CA MET A 210 -6.45 20.21 -21.64
C MET A 210 -7.55 21.10 -22.24
N ASP A 211 -8.30 21.83 -21.40
CA ASP A 211 -9.33 22.76 -21.90
C ASP A 211 -8.66 23.89 -22.72
N GLU A 212 -7.51 24.43 -22.28
CA GLU A 212 -6.74 25.47 -22.99
C GLU A 212 -6.15 25.00 -24.34
N THR A 213 -5.64 23.78 -24.40
CA THR A 213 -5.06 23.23 -25.65
C THR A 213 -6.12 22.88 -26.70
N SER A 214 -7.35 22.58 -26.28
CA SER A 214 -8.48 22.32 -27.19
C SER A 214 -8.82 23.54 -28.04
N ASP A 215 -8.93 24.73 -27.42
CA ASP A 215 -9.35 25.96 -28.12
C ASP A 215 -8.35 26.42 -29.19
N HIS A 216 -7.06 26.16 -29.01
CA HIS A 216 -6.02 26.51 -29.99
C HIS A 216 -5.89 25.54 -31.18
N SER A 217 -6.42 24.32 -31.05
CA SER A 217 -6.36 23.32 -32.13
C SER A 217 -7.37 23.62 -33.27
N ALA A 218 -8.54 24.17 -32.92
CA ALA A 218 -9.64 24.40 -33.85
C ALA A 218 -9.33 25.45 -34.95
N GLU A 219 -8.42 26.40 -34.71
CA GLU A 219 -8.02 27.39 -35.72
C GLU A 219 -6.92 26.88 -36.68
N ASN A 220 -6.10 25.90 -36.28
CA ASN A 220 -5.01 25.36 -37.10
C ASN A 220 -5.38 24.11 -37.92
N GLU A 221 -6.39 23.33 -37.51
CA GLU A 221 -6.85 22.16 -38.29
C GLU A 221 -7.33 22.51 -39.71
N ALA A 222 -7.76 23.75 -39.95
CA ALA A 222 -8.13 24.24 -41.28
C ALA A 222 -6.95 24.42 -42.26
N ALA A 223 -5.70 24.46 -41.75
CA ALA A 223 -4.50 24.73 -42.55
C ALA A 223 -3.62 23.48 -42.77
N GLU A 224 -3.52 22.58 -41.80
CA GLU A 224 -2.55 21.47 -41.81
C GLU A 224 -3.09 20.11 -42.33
N GLN A 225 -4.27 20.09 -42.95
CA GLN A 225 -4.90 18.86 -43.49
C GLN A 225 -4.19 18.25 -44.72
N ARG A 226 -2.89 18.54 -44.91
CA ARG A 226 -2.02 17.96 -45.96
C ARG A 226 -0.62 17.65 -45.40
N SER A 227 -0.33 16.35 -45.29
CA SER A 227 1.01 15.75 -45.16
C SER A 227 1.65 15.69 -43.76
N SER A 228 0.99 15.03 -42.81
CA SER A 228 1.67 14.25 -41.78
C SER A 228 0.89 12.97 -41.47
N ALA A 229 1.53 11.81 -41.62
CA ALA A 229 0.98 10.57 -41.09
C ALA A 229 1.12 10.61 -39.55
N PRO A 230 0.13 10.12 -38.78
CA PRO A 230 0.21 10.14 -37.33
C PRO A 230 1.41 9.29 -36.88
N ILE A 231 2.38 9.94 -36.24
CA ILE A 231 3.47 9.25 -35.55
C ILE A 231 2.82 8.53 -34.38
N SER A 232 2.75 7.20 -34.47
CA SER A 232 2.33 6.35 -33.36
C SER A 232 3.18 6.70 -32.15
N ALA A 233 2.54 7.19 -31.08
CA ALA A 233 3.22 7.31 -29.80
C ALA A 233 3.54 5.90 -29.33
N GLU A 234 4.83 5.54 -29.35
CA GLU A 234 5.30 4.32 -28.74
C GLU A 234 5.01 4.43 -27.24
N ASP A 235 4.11 3.59 -26.74
CA ASP A 235 3.91 3.40 -25.31
C ASP A 235 5.28 3.19 -24.66
N VAL A 236 5.55 3.83 -23.52
CA VAL A 236 6.70 3.46 -22.69
C VAL A 236 6.35 2.15 -21.99
N VAL A 237 6.28 1.08 -22.79
CA VAL A 237 6.34 -0.29 -22.32
C VAL A 237 7.63 -0.41 -21.52
N ALA A 238 7.60 -1.07 -20.35
CA ALA A 238 8.84 -1.42 -19.68
C ALA A 238 9.69 -2.21 -20.71
N PRO A 239 10.92 -1.77 -21.02
CA PRO A 239 11.71 -2.37 -22.09
C PRO A 239 11.85 -3.87 -21.83
N GLU A 240 11.85 -4.68 -22.89
CA GLU A 240 11.95 -6.14 -22.77
C GLU A 240 13.14 -6.49 -21.88
N VAL A 241 12.84 -7.12 -20.74
CA VAL A 241 13.80 -7.29 -19.63
C VAL A 241 15.05 -7.98 -20.18
N ALA A 242 16.21 -7.37 -19.93
CA ALA A 242 17.47 -7.94 -20.37
C ALA A 242 17.57 -9.40 -19.86
N PRO A 243 17.88 -10.42 -20.68
CA PRO A 243 17.76 -11.83 -20.29
C PRO A 243 18.56 -12.29 -19.06
N SER A 244 19.40 -11.42 -18.50
CA SER A 244 20.18 -11.60 -17.28
C SER A 244 19.51 -11.05 -16.01
N ASP A 245 18.60 -10.09 -16.15
CA ASP A 245 18.09 -9.30 -15.03
C ASP A 245 16.88 -9.97 -14.37
N THR A 246 16.75 -9.81 -13.06
CA THR A 246 15.64 -10.38 -12.28
C THR A 246 14.62 -9.30 -11.94
N THR A 247 13.46 -9.36 -12.57
CA THR A 247 12.34 -8.47 -12.25
C THR A 247 11.71 -8.83 -10.90
N LEU A 248 11.57 -7.83 -10.04
CA LEU A 248 10.91 -7.91 -8.76
C LEU A 248 9.69 -6.98 -8.73
N TRP A 249 8.70 -7.36 -7.93
CA TRP A 249 7.40 -6.70 -7.82
C TRP A 249 7.08 -6.39 -6.36
N ARG A 250 6.34 -5.31 -6.10
CA ARG A 250 5.77 -4.96 -4.78
C ARG A 250 4.46 -4.22 -4.97
N ALA A 251 3.44 -4.54 -4.19
CA ALA A 251 2.25 -3.69 -4.05
C ALA A 251 2.56 -2.54 -3.08
N GLU A 252 2.22 -1.32 -3.45
CA GLU A 252 2.48 -0.14 -2.64
C GLU A 252 1.42 0.94 -2.85
N HIS A 253 1.16 1.73 -1.80
CA HIS A 253 0.18 2.79 -1.82
C HIS A 253 0.64 3.98 -2.69
N GLY A 254 -0.26 4.60 -3.45
CA GLY A 254 0.11 5.62 -4.46
C GLY A 254 0.82 6.86 -3.90
N TYR A 255 0.48 7.28 -2.67
CA TYR A 255 1.18 8.35 -1.96
C TYR A 255 2.58 7.90 -1.49
N ARG A 256 2.77 6.65 -1.06
CA ARG A 256 4.10 6.08 -0.75
C ARG A 256 4.94 5.88 -2.02
N CYS A 257 4.32 5.62 -3.16
CA CYS A 257 5.02 5.64 -4.45
C CYS A 257 5.60 7.02 -4.80
N LYS A 258 5.02 8.14 -4.30
CA LYS A 258 5.63 9.48 -4.43
C LYS A 258 6.90 9.64 -3.57
N LEU A 259 7.03 8.86 -2.49
CA LEU A 259 8.22 8.82 -1.61
C LEU A 259 9.29 7.84 -2.11
N LEU A 260 8.88 6.78 -2.81
CA LEU A 260 9.77 5.75 -3.35
C LEU A 260 10.71 6.22 -4.44
N CYS A 261 10.30 7.22 -5.21
CA CYS A 261 11.05 7.72 -6.35
C CYS A 261 11.48 9.16 -6.07
N ASN A 262 12.79 9.35 -5.98
CA ASN A 262 13.37 10.67 -6.00
C ASN A 262 13.19 11.27 -7.41
N LYS A 263 12.31 12.26 -7.56
CA LYS A 263 11.96 12.84 -8.88
C LYS A 263 13.17 13.41 -9.64
N GLU A 264 14.15 13.94 -8.93
CA GLU A 264 15.33 14.58 -9.52
C GLU A 264 16.37 13.55 -9.98
N THR A 265 16.70 12.60 -9.10
CA THR A 265 17.76 11.60 -9.37
C THR A 265 17.25 10.34 -10.06
N ARG A 266 15.93 10.12 -10.14
CA ARG A 266 15.30 8.87 -10.63
C ARG A 266 15.85 7.62 -9.94
N ARG A 267 16.18 7.75 -8.66
CA ARG A 267 16.59 6.66 -7.79
C ARG A 267 15.41 6.16 -6.97
N LEU A 268 15.44 4.87 -6.71
CA LEU A 268 14.63 4.26 -5.67
C LEU A 268 15.12 4.76 -4.29
N GLU A 269 14.21 4.97 -3.35
CA GLU A 269 14.54 5.24 -1.93
C GLU A 269 14.00 4.09 -1.06
N LEU A 270 14.73 2.97 -1.02
CA LEU A 270 14.34 1.75 -0.30
C LEU A 270 14.13 2.01 1.18
N GLY A 271 14.88 2.94 1.77
CA GLY A 271 14.73 3.36 3.18
C GLY A 271 13.35 3.93 3.51
N LYS A 272 12.59 4.45 2.54
CA LYS A 272 11.24 5.03 2.73
C LYS A 272 10.14 3.97 2.85
N ILE A 273 10.42 2.74 2.41
CA ILE A 273 9.47 1.60 2.39
C ILE A 273 9.95 0.40 3.21
N ALA A 274 11.01 0.59 3.97
CA ALA A 274 11.60 -0.43 4.81
C ALA A 274 10.74 -0.65 6.07
N THR A 275 10.41 -1.91 6.36
CA THR A 275 9.63 -2.30 7.53
C THR A 275 10.49 -3.12 8.48
N VAL A 276 10.44 -2.81 9.78
CA VAL A 276 11.01 -3.68 10.83
C VAL A 276 10.20 -4.96 10.95
N GLU A 277 8.89 -4.87 10.70
CA GLU A 277 7.98 -6.00 10.66
C GLU A 277 8.13 -6.78 9.35
N GLY A 278 8.26 -8.10 9.47
CA GLY A 278 8.41 -9.02 8.34
C GLY A 278 9.02 -10.36 8.77
N ASP A 279 9.24 -11.25 7.80
CA ASP A 279 9.70 -12.62 8.07
C ASP A 279 11.19 -12.75 8.40
N PHE A 280 12.00 -11.76 8.02
CA PHE A 280 13.45 -11.78 8.16
C PHE A 280 14.03 -10.61 8.98
N GLY A 281 13.16 -9.69 9.43
CA GLY A 281 13.58 -8.44 10.10
C GLY A 281 13.85 -8.59 11.60
N GLY A 282 12.86 -9.10 12.33
CA GLY A 282 12.86 -9.16 13.80
C GLY A 282 12.88 -7.79 14.46
N LEU A 283 14.07 -7.20 14.56
CA LEU A 283 14.31 -5.84 15.07
C LEU A 283 14.98 -4.92 14.03
N ILE A 284 15.26 -5.42 12.82
CA ILE A 284 15.93 -4.69 11.75
C ILE A 284 14.96 -4.42 10.60
N ALA A 285 15.04 -3.22 10.02
CA ALA A 285 14.27 -2.83 8.85
C ALA A 285 14.79 -3.47 7.55
N PHE A 286 13.85 -4.01 6.76
CA PHE A 286 14.07 -4.59 5.44
C PHE A 286 13.08 -4.02 4.43
N SER A 287 13.49 -3.92 3.17
CA SER A 287 12.59 -3.59 2.07
C SER A 287 12.29 -4.85 1.26
N TYR A 288 11.04 -5.31 1.36
CA TYR A 288 10.57 -6.55 0.76
C TYR A 288 9.99 -6.34 -0.64
N PHE A 289 10.37 -7.22 -1.57
CA PHE A 289 9.80 -7.40 -2.91
C PHE A 289 9.57 -8.89 -3.18
N THR A 290 8.93 -9.26 -4.28
CA THR A 290 8.70 -10.64 -4.70
C THR A 290 9.02 -10.84 -6.20
N PRO A 291 9.64 -11.95 -6.60
CA PRO A 291 9.82 -12.28 -8.03
C PRO A 291 8.53 -12.81 -8.68
N GLN A 292 7.45 -13.01 -7.90
CA GLN A 292 6.17 -13.53 -8.38
C GLN A 292 5.16 -12.38 -8.45
N LYS A 293 4.82 -11.95 -9.67
CA LYS A 293 3.85 -10.86 -9.90
C LYS A 293 2.51 -11.16 -9.22
N GLU A 294 2.11 -12.43 -9.18
CA GLU A 294 0.87 -12.91 -8.58
C GLU A 294 0.81 -12.66 -7.07
N THR A 295 1.96 -12.74 -6.38
CA THR A 295 2.06 -12.38 -4.96
C THR A 295 1.85 -10.87 -4.77
N ALA A 296 2.44 -10.03 -5.62
CA ALA A 296 2.22 -8.58 -5.57
C ALA A 296 0.77 -8.20 -5.95
N ASP A 297 0.20 -8.79 -7.00
CA ASP A 297 -1.21 -8.62 -7.39
C ASP A 297 -2.16 -9.02 -6.24
N LEU A 298 -1.86 -10.07 -5.47
CA LEU A 298 -2.66 -10.50 -4.31
C LEU A 298 -2.64 -9.46 -3.17
N TYR A 299 -1.46 -8.91 -2.83
CA TYR A 299 -1.35 -7.83 -1.84
C TYR A 299 -2.05 -6.54 -2.30
N ALA A 300 -1.95 -6.18 -3.58
CA ALA A 300 -2.65 -5.02 -4.13
C ALA A 300 -4.18 -5.17 -4.10
N ALA A 301 -4.68 -6.36 -4.45
CA ALA A 301 -6.10 -6.67 -4.34
C ALA A 301 -6.59 -6.53 -2.89
N TRP A 302 -5.88 -7.13 -1.93
CA TRP A 302 -6.17 -7.02 -0.50
C TRP A 302 -6.19 -5.57 0.01
N GLY A 303 -5.14 -4.79 -0.31
CA GLY A 303 -5.06 -3.38 0.06
C GLY A 303 -6.27 -2.59 -0.43
N LYS A 304 -6.67 -2.80 -1.68
CA LYS A 304 -7.75 -2.05 -2.33
C LYS A 304 -9.13 -2.45 -1.81
N HIS A 305 -9.30 -3.68 -1.32
CA HIS A 305 -10.53 -4.10 -0.62
C HIS A 305 -10.66 -3.43 0.75
N LYS A 306 -9.55 -3.27 1.50
CA LYS A 306 -9.54 -2.54 2.78
C LYS A 306 -9.79 -1.03 2.60
N VAL A 307 -9.19 -0.43 1.57
CA VAL A 307 -9.28 1.02 1.30
C VAL A 307 -9.66 1.27 -0.17
N PRO A 308 -10.96 1.34 -0.50
CA PRO A 308 -11.43 1.48 -1.88
C PRO A 308 -10.90 2.73 -2.62
N LEU A 309 -10.62 3.82 -1.90
CA LEU A 309 -10.10 5.06 -2.49
C LEU A 309 -8.59 5.07 -2.75
N ASP A 310 -7.86 4.07 -2.29
CA ASP A 310 -6.42 4.07 -2.39
C ASP A 310 -5.93 3.87 -3.83
N ASP A 311 -5.06 4.75 -4.32
CA ASP A 311 -4.40 4.62 -5.63
C ASP A 311 -3.26 3.59 -5.53
N LEU A 312 -3.62 2.32 -5.31
CA LEU A 312 -2.64 1.25 -5.21
C LEU A 312 -1.90 1.05 -6.54
N ARG A 313 -0.60 0.79 -6.41
CA ARG A 313 0.32 0.63 -7.53
C ARG A 313 1.15 -0.63 -7.34
N ILE A 314 1.56 -1.21 -8.45
CA ILE A 314 2.62 -2.22 -8.46
C ILE A 314 3.92 -1.52 -8.84
N VAL A 315 4.92 -1.64 -7.99
CA VAL A 315 6.28 -1.20 -8.25
C VAL A 315 7.03 -2.39 -8.86
N GLN A 316 7.52 -2.22 -10.08
CA GLN A 316 8.44 -3.14 -10.76
C GLN A 316 9.87 -2.61 -10.59
N VAL A 317 10.83 -3.47 -10.28
CA VAL A 317 12.27 -3.14 -10.24
C VAL A 317 13.05 -4.27 -10.90
N ASP A 318 13.87 -3.97 -11.90
CA ASP A 318 14.76 -4.95 -12.52
C ASP A 318 16.12 -4.96 -11.82
N ILE A 319 16.43 -6.05 -11.13
CA ILE A 319 17.71 -6.26 -10.45
C ILE A 319 18.75 -6.76 -11.45
N PRO A 320 19.85 -6.01 -11.69
CA PRO A 320 20.90 -6.46 -12.60
C PRO A 320 21.58 -7.73 -12.09
N GLU A 321 21.92 -8.66 -12.99
CA GLU A 321 22.66 -9.87 -12.59
C GLU A 321 24.02 -9.53 -11.94
N SER A 322 24.67 -8.46 -12.40
CA SER A 322 25.89 -7.93 -11.83
C SER A 322 25.73 -7.48 -10.38
N LEU A 323 24.56 -6.93 -10.01
CA LEU A 323 24.24 -6.60 -8.62
C LEU A 323 24.00 -7.88 -7.83
N ALA A 324 23.14 -8.78 -8.32
CA ALA A 324 22.79 -10.03 -7.65
C ALA A 324 24.04 -10.88 -7.31
N ARG A 325 25.07 -10.86 -8.18
CA ARG A 325 26.35 -11.54 -7.96
C ARG A 325 27.27 -10.91 -6.90
N ILE A 326 27.10 -9.62 -6.56
CA ILE A 326 27.92 -8.93 -5.53
C ILE A 326 27.21 -8.78 -4.18
N LEU A 327 25.89 -8.99 -4.13
CA LEU A 327 25.15 -9.04 -2.86
C LEU A 327 25.52 -10.33 -2.10
N SER A 328 25.73 -10.20 -0.79
CA SER A 328 25.84 -11.37 0.08
C SER A 328 24.45 -11.97 0.33
N VAL A 329 24.09 -13.00 -0.44
CA VAL A 329 22.75 -13.63 -0.41
C VAL A 329 22.66 -14.76 0.62
N LYS A 330 21.50 -14.89 1.28
CA LYS A 330 21.10 -16.08 2.04
C LYS A 330 19.75 -16.60 1.53
N TYR A 331 19.66 -17.91 1.32
CA TYR A 331 18.43 -18.57 0.90
C TYR A 331 17.77 -19.29 2.08
N LEU A 332 16.51 -18.98 2.35
CA LEU A 332 15.73 -19.52 3.48
C LEU A 332 14.44 -20.18 2.96
N TRP A 333 14.50 -21.48 2.67
CA TRP A 333 13.39 -22.23 2.08
C TRP A 333 12.64 -23.09 3.11
N SER A 334 11.35 -22.81 3.31
CA SER A 334 10.44 -23.75 3.97
C SER A 334 10.32 -25.08 3.22
N GLY A 335 10.82 -26.16 3.84
CA GLY A 335 10.60 -27.54 3.36
C GLY A 335 11.71 -28.16 2.50
N SER A 336 12.94 -27.64 2.53
CA SER A 336 14.10 -28.34 1.93
C SER A 336 14.23 -29.77 2.48
N GLN A 337 14.12 -30.79 1.61
CA GLN A 337 13.96 -32.20 2.00
C GLN A 337 15.20 -32.87 2.61
N GLU A 338 16.36 -32.22 2.59
CA GLU A 338 17.57 -32.75 3.22
C GLU A 338 17.48 -32.64 4.74
N GLN A 339 17.01 -33.74 5.34
CA GLN A 339 17.29 -34.45 6.63
C GLN A 339 18.03 -33.77 7.80
N SER A 340 18.60 -32.58 7.64
CA SER A 340 18.94 -31.67 8.73
C SER A 340 17.72 -31.43 9.61
N LEU A 341 17.85 -31.73 10.90
CA LEU A 341 16.89 -31.31 11.93
C LEU A 341 16.81 -29.77 12.04
N TRP A 342 17.82 -29.08 11.51
CA TRP A 342 17.90 -27.62 11.40
C TRP A 342 17.24 -27.15 10.10
N ASN A 343 16.05 -26.54 10.20
CA ASN A 343 15.49 -25.73 9.13
C ASN A 343 15.54 -24.26 9.55
N GLU A 344 16.60 -23.61 9.14
CA GLU A 344 16.96 -22.24 9.51
C GLU A 344 15.89 -21.19 9.15
N TRP A 345 15.13 -21.39 8.06
CA TRP A 345 13.99 -20.54 7.71
C TRP A 345 12.94 -20.51 8.83
N ARG A 346 12.67 -21.66 9.49
CA ARG A 346 11.71 -21.72 10.60
C ARG A 346 12.19 -20.91 11.80
N GLU A 347 13.49 -20.93 12.09
CA GLU A 347 14.06 -20.21 13.23
C GLU A 347 14.03 -18.70 13.01
N VAL A 348 14.47 -18.26 11.83
CA VAL A 348 14.44 -16.86 11.42
C VAL A 348 13.00 -16.33 11.40
N ALA A 349 12.05 -17.08 10.84
CA ALA A 349 10.64 -16.71 10.85
C ALA A 349 10.10 -16.65 12.30
N LEU A 350 10.37 -17.66 13.13
CA LEU A 350 9.92 -17.71 14.51
C LEU A 350 10.44 -16.52 15.33
N LEU A 351 11.73 -16.19 15.24
CA LEU A 351 12.33 -15.07 15.96
C LEU A 351 11.85 -13.73 15.40
N SER A 352 11.76 -13.60 14.07
CA SER A 352 11.31 -12.37 13.41
C SER A 352 9.87 -12.02 13.76
N ARG A 353 8.94 -12.99 13.67
CA ARG A 353 7.53 -12.81 14.04
C ARG A 353 7.31 -12.57 15.53
N ARG A 354 8.29 -12.91 16.37
CA ARG A 354 8.31 -12.61 17.81
C ARG A 354 8.96 -11.26 18.15
N ARG A 355 9.45 -10.51 17.16
CA ARG A 355 10.27 -9.29 17.33
C ARG A 355 11.44 -9.52 18.31
N LYS A 356 12.07 -10.69 18.23
CA LYS A 356 13.29 -11.01 18.98
C LYS A 356 14.50 -10.75 18.11
N GLY A 357 15.60 -10.33 18.75
CA GLY A 357 16.92 -10.42 18.11
C GLY A 357 17.25 -11.86 17.77
N PHE A 358 18.09 -12.05 16.75
CA PHE A 358 18.59 -13.38 16.41
C PHE A 358 19.55 -13.89 17.47
N LEU A 359 19.64 -15.21 17.60
CA LEU A 359 20.64 -15.87 18.44
C LEU A 359 22.02 -15.79 17.77
N ASP A 360 23.10 -15.94 18.53
CA ASP A 360 24.48 -15.86 18.06
C ASP A 360 24.73 -16.79 16.85
N GLU A 361 24.10 -17.98 16.81
CA GLU A 361 24.19 -18.93 15.69
C GLU A 361 23.63 -18.38 14.37
N LEU A 362 22.69 -17.43 14.45
CA LEU A 362 21.99 -16.79 13.34
C LEU A 362 22.54 -15.37 13.03
N GLU A 363 23.54 -14.88 13.77
CA GLU A 363 24.18 -13.57 13.53
C GLU A 363 24.69 -13.44 12.07
N HIS A 364 25.17 -14.56 11.51
CA HIS A 364 25.64 -14.65 10.13
C HIS A 364 24.56 -14.35 9.05
N ILE A 365 23.29 -14.23 9.45
CA ILE A 365 22.14 -13.82 8.61
C ILE A 365 21.93 -12.30 8.63
N HIS A 366 22.15 -11.63 9.77
CA HIS A 366 22.28 -10.17 9.81
C HIS A 366 23.47 -9.71 8.94
N ASP A 367 24.45 -10.59 8.79
CA ASP A 367 25.59 -10.40 7.90
C ASP A 367 25.32 -10.57 6.40
N LYS A 368 24.07 -10.37 5.95
CA LYS A 368 23.64 -10.53 4.56
C LYS A 368 23.02 -9.27 3.99
N ASP A 369 23.31 -9.01 2.72
CA ASP A 369 22.77 -7.87 1.99
C ASP A 369 21.35 -8.13 1.47
N LEU A 370 21.04 -9.41 1.23
CA LEU A 370 19.78 -9.88 0.66
C LEU A 370 19.44 -11.26 1.25
N ILE A 371 18.20 -11.40 1.70
CA ILE A 371 17.61 -12.68 2.13
C ILE A 371 16.49 -13.03 1.15
N ILE A 372 16.60 -14.18 0.50
CA ILE A 372 15.57 -14.73 -0.39
C ILE A 372 14.94 -15.93 0.31
N GLY A 373 13.62 -15.98 0.41
CA GLY A 373 12.97 -17.13 1.04
C GLY A 373 11.47 -17.18 0.84
N HIS A 374 10.85 -18.21 1.40
CA HIS A 374 9.40 -18.31 1.39
C HIS A 374 8.77 -17.29 2.35
N VAL A 375 7.62 -16.74 1.97
CA VAL A 375 6.79 -15.89 2.84
C VAL A 375 6.12 -16.75 3.89
N ALA A 376 6.27 -16.40 5.16
CA ALA A 376 5.57 -17.07 6.24
C ALA A 376 4.09 -16.64 6.22
N SER A 377 3.21 -17.62 6.18
CA SER A 377 1.81 -17.44 6.54
C SER A 377 1.59 -18.02 7.93
N GLY A 378 0.38 -17.90 8.45
CA GLY A 378 0.17 -18.09 9.87
C GLY A 378 0.67 -16.89 10.67
N LEU A 379 0.32 -16.93 11.94
CA LEU A 379 -0.06 -15.76 12.72
C LEU A 379 1.01 -15.42 13.73
N ASN A 380 1.23 -14.14 13.99
CA ASN A 380 2.19 -13.71 14.99
C ASN A 380 1.93 -14.37 16.38
N ILE A 381 0.67 -14.63 16.80
CA ILE A 381 0.44 -15.39 18.06
C ILE A 381 0.82 -16.87 17.96
N GLU A 382 0.67 -17.51 16.80
CA GLU A 382 1.07 -18.91 16.61
C GLU A 382 2.58 -19.02 16.79
N PHE A 383 3.35 -18.14 16.12
CA PHE A 383 4.79 -18.00 16.36
C PHE A 383 5.12 -17.61 17.82
N LEU A 384 4.34 -16.72 18.46
CA LEU A 384 4.54 -16.40 19.89
C LEU A 384 4.27 -17.59 20.82
N ARG A 385 3.38 -18.52 20.47
CA ARG A 385 3.03 -19.73 21.24
C ARG A 385 3.96 -20.93 20.98
N MET A 386 4.52 -21.06 19.77
CA MET A 386 5.43 -22.14 19.39
C MET A 386 6.72 -22.08 20.22
N ASN A 387 6.99 -23.11 21.02
CA ASN A 387 8.23 -23.17 21.80
C ASN A 387 9.43 -23.53 20.91
N ASP A 388 9.19 -24.31 19.86
CA ASP A 388 10.23 -24.88 19.00
C ASP A 388 9.99 -24.54 17.51
N PRO A 389 11.03 -24.15 16.74
CA PRO A 389 10.90 -23.88 15.30
C PRO A 389 10.27 -25.02 14.50
N THR A 390 10.49 -26.29 14.87
CA THR A 390 9.94 -27.46 14.16
C THR A 390 8.41 -27.52 14.21
N GLU A 391 7.74 -26.77 15.09
CA GLU A 391 6.28 -26.63 15.11
C GLU A 391 5.73 -25.95 13.84
N ILE A 392 6.52 -25.14 13.15
CA ILE A 392 6.14 -24.47 11.90
C ILE A 392 6.02 -25.51 10.76
N LYS A 393 4.83 -25.66 10.19
CA LYS A 393 4.52 -26.62 9.12
C LYS A 393 4.28 -25.92 7.78
N ASP A 394 4.03 -26.69 6.74
CA ASP A 394 3.79 -26.17 5.38
C ASP A 394 2.57 -25.23 5.28
N LYS A 395 1.58 -25.41 6.15
CA LYS A 395 0.41 -24.51 6.27
C LYS A 395 0.76 -23.10 6.77
N GLN A 396 1.94 -22.89 7.36
CA GLN A 396 2.48 -21.59 7.74
C GLN A 396 3.41 -21.01 6.64
N VAL A 397 3.13 -21.33 5.38
CA VAL A 397 3.77 -20.72 4.21
C VAL A 397 2.68 -20.11 3.35
N LEU A 398 2.84 -18.84 2.95
CA LEU A 398 1.89 -18.22 2.04
C LEU A 398 1.97 -18.91 0.68
N LYS A 399 0.82 -19.10 0.05
CA LYS A 399 0.72 -19.73 -1.26
C LYS A 399 -0.09 -18.86 -2.20
N VAL A 400 0.27 -18.94 -3.48
CA VAL A 400 -0.32 -18.15 -4.57
C VAL A 400 -0.54 -19.07 -5.77
N GLU A 401 -1.59 -18.81 -6.55
CA GLU A 401 -1.82 -19.52 -7.79
C GLU A 401 -0.96 -18.90 -8.90
N ILE A 402 -0.10 -19.71 -9.52
CA ILE A 402 0.74 -19.33 -10.66
C ILE A 402 0.58 -20.41 -11.72
N ASP A 403 0.19 -20.04 -12.94
CA ASP A 403 -0.13 -20.96 -14.04
C ASP A 403 -1.21 -22.01 -13.68
N GLY A 404 -2.18 -21.66 -12.83
CA GLY A 404 -3.19 -22.60 -12.33
C GLY A 404 -2.67 -23.63 -11.32
N GLN A 405 -1.47 -23.40 -10.76
CA GLN A 405 -0.86 -24.26 -9.75
C GLN A 405 -0.60 -23.49 -8.46
N GLU A 406 -0.96 -24.09 -7.32
CA GLU A 406 -0.60 -23.57 -6.01
C GLU A 406 0.93 -23.65 -5.82
N ARG A 407 1.59 -22.49 -5.70
CA ARG A 407 3.04 -22.37 -5.43
C ARG A 407 3.27 -21.60 -4.14
N LYS A 408 4.39 -21.87 -3.46
CA LYS A 408 4.80 -21.09 -2.28
C LYS A 408 5.20 -19.68 -2.72
N ALA A 409 4.73 -18.68 -1.97
CA ALA A 409 5.11 -17.29 -2.18
C ALA A 409 6.57 -17.08 -1.77
N ILE A 410 7.31 -16.31 -2.56
CA ILE A 410 8.73 -16.00 -2.39
C ILE A 410 8.87 -14.50 -2.17
N GLN A 411 9.76 -14.10 -1.27
CA GLN A 411 10.16 -12.70 -1.09
C GLN A 411 11.68 -12.54 -1.11
N TRP A 412 12.09 -11.33 -1.47
CA TRP A 412 13.44 -10.80 -1.44
C TRP A 412 13.44 -9.66 -0.43
N GLY A 413 14.03 -9.89 0.75
CA GLY A 413 14.25 -8.87 1.76
C GLY A 413 15.62 -8.25 1.57
N PHE A 414 15.67 -7.01 1.11
CA PHE A 414 16.91 -6.21 1.11
C PHE A 414 17.16 -5.64 2.50
N HIS A 415 18.33 -5.91 3.07
CA HIS A 415 18.74 -5.39 4.37
C HIS A 415 19.16 -3.91 4.26
N HIS A 416 18.85 -3.05 5.23
CA HIS A 416 19.10 -1.59 5.11
C HIS A 416 20.52 -1.20 4.65
N ARG A 417 21.54 -1.93 5.10
CA ARG A 417 22.95 -1.75 4.70
C ARG A 417 23.24 -1.93 3.19
N SER A 418 22.36 -2.59 2.45
CA SER A 418 22.51 -2.82 1.00
C SER A 418 21.72 -1.81 0.16
N PHE A 419 20.85 -0.98 0.77
CA PHE A 419 19.98 -0.04 0.06
C PHE A 419 20.76 0.82 -0.95
N ALA A 420 21.80 1.53 -0.52
CA ALA A 420 22.59 2.35 -1.44
C ALA A 420 23.10 1.58 -2.68
N LYS A 421 23.61 0.34 -2.50
CA LYS A 421 24.08 -0.51 -3.62
C LYS A 421 22.95 -0.85 -4.59
N VAL A 422 21.76 -1.13 -4.07
CA VAL A 422 20.59 -1.51 -4.87
C VAL A 422 20.03 -0.28 -5.58
N GLU A 423 19.92 0.85 -4.89
CA GLU A 423 19.43 2.11 -5.43
C GLU A 423 20.37 2.67 -6.52
N ASP A 424 21.70 2.56 -6.33
CA ASP A 424 22.70 2.91 -7.35
C ASP A 424 22.54 2.04 -8.61
N ALA A 425 22.39 0.72 -8.43
CA ALA A 425 22.36 -0.23 -9.53
C ALA A 425 20.97 -0.38 -10.21
N THR A 426 19.92 0.19 -9.62
CA THR A 426 18.55 0.20 -10.16
C THR A 426 18.10 1.59 -10.64
N GLU A 427 19.02 2.57 -10.72
CA GLU A 427 18.76 3.89 -11.31
C GLU A 427 18.22 3.73 -12.75
N GLY A 428 17.03 4.27 -13.00
CA GLY A 428 16.33 4.10 -14.29
C GLY A 428 15.75 2.69 -14.57
N LYS A 429 15.91 1.71 -13.68
CA LYS A 429 15.40 0.32 -13.79
C LYS A 429 14.23 0.03 -12.85
N PHE A 430 13.36 1.01 -12.64
CA PHE A 430 12.13 0.82 -11.89
C PHE A 430 10.96 1.50 -12.63
N TRP A 431 9.79 0.89 -12.48
CA TRP A 431 8.54 1.37 -13.06
C TRP A 431 7.42 1.29 -12.03
N VAL A 432 6.46 2.20 -12.15
CA VAL A 432 5.29 2.20 -11.28
C VAL A 432 4.04 2.03 -12.13
N HIS A 433 3.39 0.88 -12.01
CA HIS A 433 2.17 0.52 -12.72
C HIS A 433 0.96 0.87 -11.85
N ARG A 434 -0.01 1.60 -12.39
CA ARG A 434 -1.29 1.82 -11.70
C ARG A 434 -2.10 0.53 -11.65
N VAL A 435 -2.65 0.20 -10.49
CA VAL A 435 -3.62 -0.89 -10.35
C VAL A 435 -5.01 -0.34 -10.71
N GLY A 436 -5.76 -1.07 -11.55
CA GLY A 436 -7.15 -0.73 -11.82
C GLY A 436 -8.04 -0.87 -10.57
N ALA A 437 -9.26 -0.35 -10.61
CA ALA A 437 -10.23 -0.64 -9.54
C ALA A 437 -10.47 -2.15 -9.38
N LEU A 438 -10.75 -2.63 -8.14
CA LEU A 438 -11.01 -4.03 -7.65
C LEU A 438 -11.80 -4.95 -8.57
N LYS A 439 -12.06 -6.24 -8.32
CA LYS A 439 -13.24 -6.89 -8.96
C LYS A 439 -14.36 -7.24 -8.01
N ALA A 440 -15.59 -6.87 -8.39
CA ALA A 440 -16.79 -7.30 -7.69
C ALA A 440 -16.78 -8.82 -7.85
N PRO A 441 -16.72 -9.57 -6.74
CA PRO A 441 -16.57 -11.00 -6.81
C PRO A 441 -17.69 -11.54 -7.70
N LYS A 442 -17.35 -12.40 -8.66
CA LYS A 442 -18.36 -13.19 -9.35
C LYS A 442 -19.08 -13.95 -8.24
N GLN A 443 -20.31 -13.56 -7.94
CA GLN A 443 -21.15 -14.31 -7.01
C GLN A 443 -21.10 -15.75 -7.49
N ALA A 444 -20.57 -16.64 -6.64
CA ALA A 444 -20.53 -18.05 -6.95
C ALA A 444 -21.98 -18.49 -7.16
N GLN A 445 -22.31 -18.84 -8.42
CA GLN A 445 -23.61 -19.41 -8.75
C GLN A 445 -23.62 -20.83 -8.17
N HIS A 446 -24.07 -20.91 -6.92
CA HIS A 446 -24.31 -22.15 -6.17
C HIS A 446 -25.62 -22.81 -6.60
#